data_AF-A0A919N7L4-F1
#
_entry.id   AF-A0A919N7L4-F1
#
_cell.length_a   1.000
_cell.length_b   1.000
_cell.length_c   1.000
_cell.angle_alpha   90.00
_cell.angle_beta   90.00
_cell.angle_gamma   90.00
#
_symmetry.space_group_name_H-M   'P 1'
#
loop_
_entity.id
_entity.type
_entity.pdbx_description
1 polymer ?
#
loop_
_entity_poly.entity_id
_entity_poly.type
_entity_poly.pdbx_seq_one_letter_code
_entity_poly.pdbx_strand_id
1 'polypeptide(L)'
;MTQEEAGTSRNHWLYHFTHLDNLASITETRHLACDVEARSGLMGTEVGATDIKERRRRRAVPIAPGAHVGDYVPFYFAPRSPMLYRIACDHRDAIPDRYQGGDRPLVYLVTTTDAMLGATLDWVATDGNAATATTEFTSAPESLETLVDWPLMDAERWNNTQDDPDRQRRRLAEFLVHGPFPCR
;
A
#
# COMPACT_ATOMS: atom_id res chain seq x y z
N MET A 1 28.21 -12.24 -28.68
CA MET A 1 26.78 -12.28 -28.30
C MET A 1 26.76 -12.50 -26.79
N THR A 2 27.04 -11.43 -26.05
CA THR A 2 27.11 -11.43 -24.58
C THR A 2 25.71 -11.22 -24.05
N GLN A 3 25.28 -12.14 -23.20
CA GLN A 3 23.99 -12.09 -22.50
C GLN A 3 23.94 -10.83 -21.64
N GLU A 4 22.88 -10.03 -21.80
CA GLU A 4 22.52 -8.98 -20.86
C GLU A 4 22.20 -9.63 -19.51
N GLU A 5 22.98 -9.29 -18.50
CA GLU A 5 22.63 -9.54 -17.10
C GLU A 5 21.36 -8.74 -16.82
N ALA A 6 20.20 -9.41 -16.81
CA ALA A 6 18.98 -8.86 -16.26
C ALA A 6 19.26 -8.56 -14.78
N GLY A 7 19.47 -7.29 -14.46
CA GLY A 7 19.72 -6.82 -13.10
C GLY A 7 18.63 -7.35 -12.19
N THR A 8 18.97 -8.27 -11.31
CA THR A 8 18.03 -8.83 -10.35
C THR A 8 17.71 -7.73 -9.35
N SER A 9 16.52 -7.15 -9.43
CA SER A 9 16.03 -6.20 -8.42
C SER A 9 16.12 -6.86 -7.04
N ARG A 10 16.49 -6.09 -6.01
CA ARG A 10 16.57 -6.63 -4.66
C ARG A 10 15.18 -7.11 -4.22
N ASN A 11 15.14 -8.25 -3.53
CA ASN A 11 13.89 -8.76 -2.98
C ASN A 11 13.52 -7.97 -1.71
N HIS A 12 12.40 -7.28 -1.72
CA HIS A 12 11.93 -6.42 -0.64
C HIS A 12 10.64 -6.95 -0.03
N TRP A 13 10.45 -6.73 1.26
CA TRP A 13 9.21 -7.04 1.95
C TRP A 13 8.09 -6.07 1.55
N LEU A 14 6.89 -6.61 1.39
CA LEU A 14 5.67 -5.88 1.09
C LEU A 14 4.65 -6.15 2.18
N TYR A 15 4.00 -5.08 2.66
CA TYR A 15 3.18 -5.09 3.86
C TYR A 15 1.77 -4.58 3.57
N HIS A 16 0.77 -5.45 3.66
CA HIS A 16 -0.64 -5.03 3.71
C HIS A 16 -1.11 -5.13 5.16
N PHE A 17 -1.71 -4.08 5.73
CA PHE A 17 -2.31 -4.21 7.06
C PHE A 17 -3.83 -4.16 7.00
N THR A 18 -4.45 -4.92 7.88
CA THR A 18 -5.91 -5.02 8.01
C THR A 18 -6.30 -5.24 9.46
N HIS A 19 -7.57 -5.04 9.80
CA HIS A 19 -8.11 -5.36 11.11
C HIS A 19 -8.21 -6.89 11.31
N LEU A 20 -8.01 -7.37 12.53
CA LEU A 20 -8.14 -8.80 12.88
C LEU A 20 -9.49 -9.41 12.47
N ASP A 21 -10.59 -8.64 12.59
CA ASP A 21 -11.94 -9.09 12.20
C ASP A 21 -12.05 -9.46 10.72
N ASN A 22 -11.17 -8.92 9.87
CA ASN A 22 -11.20 -9.20 8.43
C ASN A 22 -10.53 -10.54 8.09
N LEU A 23 -9.78 -11.15 9.01
CA LEU A 23 -9.04 -12.39 8.74
C LEU A 23 -9.94 -13.58 8.41
N ALA A 24 -11.10 -13.69 9.05
CA ALA A 24 -12.07 -14.74 8.76
C ALA A 24 -12.55 -14.65 7.30
N SER A 25 -12.99 -13.46 6.89
CA SER A 25 -13.43 -13.18 5.52
C SER A 25 -12.31 -13.45 4.51
N ILE A 26 -11.09 -12.96 4.74
CA ILE A 26 -9.94 -13.19 3.84
C ILE A 26 -9.65 -14.68 3.68
N THR A 27 -9.77 -15.46 4.75
CA THR A 27 -9.54 -16.91 4.73
C THR A 27 -10.64 -17.64 3.98
N GLU A 28 -11.90 -17.22 4.15
CA GLU A 28 -13.07 -17.80 3.48
C GLU A 28 -13.08 -17.47 1.97
N THR A 29 -12.82 -16.22 1.60
CA THR A 29 -12.84 -15.75 0.21
C THR A 29 -11.54 -16.05 -0.54
N ARG A 30 -10.46 -16.39 0.17
CA ARG A 30 -9.12 -16.66 -0.37
C ARG A 30 -8.51 -15.48 -1.12
N HIS A 31 -8.89 -14.25 -0.79
CA HIS A 31 -8.28 -13.06 -1.37
C HIS A 31 -8.42 -11.81 -0.49
N LEU A 32 -7.60 -10.80 -0.75
CA LEU A 32 -7.77 -9.44 -0.26
C LEU A 32 -8.61 -8.64 -1.25
N ALA A 33 -9.67 -8.02 -0.75
CA ALA A 33 -10.54 -7.14 -1.51
C ALA A 33 -9.89 -5.76 -1.73
N CYS A 34 -10.07 -5.17 -2.91
CA CYS A 34 -9.74 -3.75 -3.14
C CYS A 34 -10.82 -2.83 -2.53
N ASP A 35 -10.58 -1.51 -2.50
CA ASP A 35 -11.51 -0.55 -1.85
C ASP A 35 -12.93 -0.60 -2.44
N VAL A 36 -13.05 -0.88 -3.75
CA VAL A 36 -14.35 -0.96 -4.42
C VAL A 36 -15.10 -2.22 -4.03
N GLU A 37 -14.40 -3.34 -3.89
CA GLU A 37 -15.00 -4.63 -3.53
C GLU A 37 -15.32 -4.73 -2.03
N ALA A 38 -14.48 -4.14 -1.17
CA ALA A 38 -14.70 -4.03 0.27
C ALA A 38 -16.07 -3.41 0.61
N ARG A 39 -16.55 -2.48 -0.23
CA ARG A 39 -17.87 -1.85 -0.09
C ARG A 39 -19.03 -2.83 -0.23
N SER A 40 -18.82 -3.98 -0.86
CA SER A 40 -19.83 -5.04 -0.99
C SER A 40 -20.07 -5.81 0.31
N GLY A 41 -19.45 -5.38 1.43
CA GLY A 41 -19.61 -5.99 2.75
C GLY A 41 -18.60 -7.11 3.02
N LEU A 42 -17.51 -7.19 2.26
CA LEU A 42 -16.47 -8.21 2.44
C LEU A 42 -15.51 -7.92 3.61
N MET A 43 -15.52 -6.69 4.14
CA MET A 43 -14.73 -6.31 5.32
C MET A 43 -15.65 -6.17 6.54
N GLY A 44 -15.26 -6.80 7.65
CA GLY A 44 -15.95 -6.64 8.93
C GLY A 44 -15.67 -5.29 9.57
N THR A 45 -14.41 -4.85 9.54
CA THR A 45 -13.97 -3.58 10.13
C THR A 45 -13.11 -2.79 9.15
N GLU A 46 -13.60 -1.61 8.77
CA GLU A 46 -12.89 -0.64 7.92
C GLU A 46 -12.08 0.34 8.79
N VAL A 47 -10.76 0.33 8.60
CA VAL A 47 -9.82 1.16 9.37
C VAL A 47 -9.47 2.45 8.62
N GLY A 48 -9.58 2.42 7.29
CA GLY A 48 -9.24 3.54 6.44
C GLY A 48 -10.20 4.70 6.62
N ALA A 49 -9.64 5.89 6.79
CA ALA A 49 -10.37 7.15 6.81
C ALA A 49 -11.23 7.33 5.52
N THR A 50 -12.53 7.62 5.69
CA THR A 50 -13.51 7.68 4.59
C THR A 50 -13.13 8.66 3.49
N ASP A 51 -12.66 9.85 3.86
CA ASP A 51 -12.18 10.89 2.94
C ASP A 51 -10.99 10.42 2.09
N ILE A 52 -10.12 9.57 2.62
CA ILE A 52 -8.98 9.01 1.88
C ILE A 52 -9.43 7.93 0.93
N LYS A 53 -10.32 7.03 1.37
CA LYS A 53 -10.92 6.01 0.52
C LYS A 53 -11.68 6.65 -0.64
N GLU A 54 -12.39 7.75 -0.40
CA GLU A 54 -13.05 8.53 -1.46
C GLU A 54 -12.06 9.14 -2.46
N ARG A 55 -10.94 9.70 -1.99
CA ARG A 55 -9.89 10.22 -2.88
C ARG A 55 -9.30 9.12 -3.75
N ARG A 56 -8.97 7.96 -3.16
CA ARG A 56 -8.44 6.80 -3.89
C ARG A 56 -9.40 6.33 -4.99
N ARG A 57 -10.71 6.27 -4.70
CA ARG A 57 -11.74 5.93 -5.69
C ARG A 57 -11.87 6.92 -6.84
N ARG A 58 -11.45 8.17 -6.68
CA ARG A 58 -11.54 9.22 -7.71
C ARG A 58 -10.22 9.46 -8.44
N ARG A 59 -9.09 8.96 -7.90
CA ARG A 59 -7.77 9.15 -8.50
C ARG A 59 -7.54 8.11 -9.58
N ALA A 60 -7.60 8.53 -10.84
CA ALA A 60 -7.20 7.69 -11.96
C ALA A 60 -5.70 7.39 -11.92
N VAL A 61 -5.33 6.14 -12.20
CA VAL A 61 -3.95 5.69 -12.43
C VAL A 61 -3.60 6.02 -13.89
N PRO A 62 -2.53 6.80 -14.14
CA PRO A 62 -2.25 7.36 -15.47
C PRO A 62 -1.57 6.36 -16.43
N ILE A 63 -1.26 5.16 -15.96
CA ILE A 63 -0.55 4.10 -16.71
C ILE A 63 -1.38 2.81 -16.71
N ALA A 64 -1.07 1.89 -17.62
CA ALA A 64 -1.72 0.57 -17.67
C ALA A 64 -1.52 -0.20 -16.34
N PRO A 65 -2.51 -0.99 -15.89
CA PRO A 65 -3.78 -1.31 -16.56
C PRO A 65 -4.84 -0.19 -16.48
N GLY A 66 -4.55 0.93 -15.81
CA GLY A 66 -5.44 2.08 -15.69
C GLY A 66 -6.33 1.99 -14.45
N ALA A 67 -7.62 2.23 -14.59
CA ALA A 67 -8.58 2.26 -13.48
C ALA A 67 -8.28 3.37 -12.44
N HIS A 68 -8.89 3.29 -11.26
CA HIS A 68 -8.67 4.22 -10.15
C HIS A 68 -7.85 3.53 -9.06
N VAL A 69 -7.16 4.32 -8.23
CA VAL A 69 -6.35 3.79 -7.11
C VAL A 69 -7.18 2.91 -6.16
N GLY A 70 -8.49 3.16 -6.03
CA GLY A 70 -9.41 2.32 -5.25
C GLY A 70 -9.70 0.93 -5.84
N ASP A 71 -9.35 0.69 -7.11
CA ASP A 71 -9.49 -0.60 -7.78
C ASP A 71 -8.30 -1.54 -7.49
N TYR A 72 -7.33 -1.08 -6.68
CA TYR A 72 -6.11 -1.82 -6.35
C TYR A 72 -6.04 -2.18 -4.87
N VAL A 73 -5.46 -3.33 -4.57
CA VAL A 73 -5.07 -3.74 -3.21
C VAL A 73 -3.70 -3.14 -2.89
N PRO A 74 -3.57 -2.28 -1.86
CA PRO A 74 -2.31 -1.65 -1.52
C PRO A 74 -1.43 -2.51 -0.62
N PHE A 75 -0.15 -2.57 -0.97
CA PHE A 75 0.93 -3.05 -0.12
C PHE A 75 1.94 -1.91 0.07
N TYR A 76 2.42 -1.71 1.29
CA TYR A 76 3.46 -0.72 1.58
C TYR A 76 4.83 -1.37 1.46
N PHE A 77 5.82 -0.61 0.98
CA PHE A 77 7.23 -1.02 0.98
C PHE A 77 7.87 -0.96 2.37
N ALA A 78 7.18 -0.41 3.36
CA ALA A 78 7.70 -0.29 4.72
C ALA A 78 6.62 -0.47 5.80
N PRO A 79 6.96 -1.10 6.94
CA PRO A 79 6.06 -1.18 8.08
C PRO A 79 5.99 0.17 8.81
N ARG A 80 5.10 0.31 9.81
CA ARG A 80 5.00 1.51 10.66
C ARG A 80 4.83 2.80 9.86
N SER A 81 3.94 2.76 8.87
CA SER A 81 3.71 3.87 7.95
C SER A 81 3.09 5.09 8.65
N PRO A 82 3.17 6.29 8.03
CA PRO A 82 2.48 7.48 8.53
C PRO A 82 0.99 7.28 8.75
N MET A 83 0.35 6.42 7.96
CA MET A 83 -1.05 6.08 8.15
C MET A 83 -1.29 5.30 9.44
N LEU A 84 -0.45 4.31 9.76
CA LEU A 84 -0.56 3.56 11.02
C LEU A 84 -0.32 4.48 12.22
N TYR A 85 0.68 5.38 12.13
CA TYR A 85 0.93 6.38 13.16
C TYR A 85 -0.27 7.30 13.36
N ARG A 86 -0.93 7.73 12.28
CA ARG A 86 -2.14 8.55 12.39
C ARG A 86 -3.29 7.78 13.05
N ILE A 87 -3.51 6.50 12.72
CA ILE A 87 -4.53 5.67 13.39
C ILE A 87 -4.27 5.62 14.91
N ALA A 88 -3.02 5.45 15.32
CA ALA A 88 -2.65 5.46 16.73
C ALA A 88 -2.91 6.83 17.41
N CYS A 89 -2.61 7.93 16.70
CA CYS A 89 -2.89 9.29 17.20
C CYS A 89 -4.39 9.59 17.28
N ASP A 90 -5.14 9.28 16.23
CA ASP A 90 -6.58 9.52 16.15
C ASP A 90 -7.32 8.78 17.28
N HIS A 91 -6.91 7.54 17.59
CA HIS A 91 -7.39 6.79 18.74
C HIS A 91 -7.01 7.42 20.08
N ARG A 92 -5.73 7.79 20.27
CA ARG A 92 -5.24 8.43 21.51
C ARG A 92 -5.99 9.73 21.80
N ASP A 93 -6.22 10.53 20.76
CA ASP A 93 -6.80 11.86 20.87
C ASP A 93 -8.34 11.85 20.72
N ALA A 94 -8.94 10.65 20.57
CA ALA A 94 -10.38 10.43 20.40
C ALA A 94 -11.01 11.33 19.31
N ILE A 95 -10.34 11.40 18.16
CA ILE A 95 -10.80 12.24 17.05
C ILE A 95 -12.16 11.73 16.54
N PRO A 96 -13.22 12.56 16.53
CA PRO A 96 -14.53 12.15 16.03
C PRO A 96 -14.48 11.70 14.57
N ASP A 97 -15.42 10.82 14.19
CA ASP A 97 -15.58 10.30 12.82
C ASP A 97 -14.35 9.56 12.25
N ARG A 98 -13.40 9.18 13.12
CA ARG A 98 -12.26 8.31 12.80
C ARG A 98 -12.41 6.95 13.45
N TYR A 99 -11.65 5.98 12.95
CA TYR A 99 -11.60 4.64 13.53
C TYR A 99 -11.00 4.67 14.95
N GLN A 100 -11.72 4.12 15.92
CA GLN A 100 -11.40 4.26 17.35
C GLN A 100 -10.69 3.04 17.96
N GLY A 101 -10.41 1.98 17.21
CA GLY A 101 -9.76 0.79 17.77
C GLY A 101 -8.23 0.87 17.87
N GLY A 102 -7.63 1.95 17.37
CA GLY A 102 -6.18 2.15 17.41
C GLY A 102 -5.40 1.15 16.55
N ASP A 103 -4.09 1.06 16.77
CA ASP A 103 -3.18 0.23 15.98
C ASP A 103 -3.05 -1.21 16.48
N ARG A 104 -3.34 -1.48 17.75
CA ARG A 104 -3.19 -2.83 18.36
C ARG A 104 -3.97 -3.96 17.65
N PRO A 105 -5.21 -3.79 17.18
CA PRO A 105 -5.95 -4.86 16.52
C PRO A 105 -5.64 -4.97 15.02
N LEU A 106 -4.59 -4.27 14.54
CA LEU A 106 -4.16 -4.33 13.16
C LEU A 106 -3.03 -5.35 13.02
N VAL A 107 -3.10 -6.15 11.96
CA VAL A 107 -2.09 -7.15 11.62
C VAL A 107 -1.53 -6.90 10.24
N TYR A 108 -0.28 -7.29 10.04
CA TYR A 108 0.36 -7.30 8.74
C TYR A 108 0.22 -8.66 8.07
N LEU A 109 -0.24 -8.64 6.82
CA LEU A 109 -0.08 -9.69 5.84
C LEU A 109 1.13 -9.33 4.98
N VAL A 110 2.09 -10.24 4.91
CA VAL A 110 3.42 -9.97 4.38
C VAL A 110 3.73 -10.89 3.21
N THR A 111 4.35 -10.32 2.20
CA THR A 111 4.84 -11.00 0.99
C THR A 111 6.11 -10.28 0.51
N THR A 112 6.63 -10.62 -0.67
CA THR A 112 7.83 -9.97 -1.21
C THR A 112 7.63 -9.49 -2.63
N THR A 113 8.48 -8.56 -3.07
CA THR A 113 8.50 -8.10 -4.47
C THR A 113 8.74 -9.25 -5.43
N ASP A 114 9.67 -10.17 -5.15
CA ASP A 114 9.90 -11.35 -5.99
C ASP A 114 8.65 -12.22 -6.13
N ALA A 115 7.93 -12.46 -5.03
CA ALA A 115 6.71 -13.25 -5.06
C ALA A 115 5.59 -12.58 -5.87
N MET A 116 5.47 -11.25 -5.76
CA MET A 116 4.50 -10.46 -6.52
C MET A 116 4.83 -10.40 -8.00
N LEU A 117 6.09 -10.16 -8.35
CA LEU A 117 6.56 -10.07 -9.74
C LEU A 117 6.58 -11.44 -10.43
N GLY A 118 6.79 -12.52 -9.68
CA GLY A 118 6.68 -13.90 -10.18
C GLY A 118 5.24 -14.38 -10.35
N ALA A 119 4.26 -13.66 -9.79
CA ALA A 119 2.85 -13.94 -9.98
C ALA A 119 2.33 -13.27 -11.27
N THR A 120 1.41 -13.92 -11.98
CA THR A 120 0.74 -13.34 -13.15
C THR A 120 -0.35 -12.36 -12.69
N LEU A 121 0.08 -11.22 -12.14
CA LEU A 121 -0.77 -10.16 -11.61
C LEU A 121 -0.50 -8.86 -12.37
N ASP A 122 -1.55 -8.09 -12.64
CA ASP A 122 -1.38 -6.70 -13.06
C ASP A 122 -1.10 -5.83 -11.84
N TRP A 123 -0.08 -4.99 -11.91
CA TRP A 123 0.33 -4.16 -10.80
C TRP A 123 0.91 -2.82 -11.27
N VAL A 124 0.90 -1.86 -10.36
CA VAL A 124 1.67 -0.60 -10.47
C VAL A 124 2.35 -0.33 -9.13
N ALA A 125 3.46 0.38 -9.14
CA ALA A 125 4.12 0.86 -7.93
C ALA A 125 4.23 2.39 -7.95
N THR A 126 4.36 2.98 -6.78
CA THR A 126 4.42 4.42 -6.60
C THR A 126 5.57 4.86 -5.71
N ASP A 127 6.08 6.07 -5.96
CA ASP A 127 7.14 6.69 -5.15
C ASP A 127 6.64 7.25 -3.80
N GLY A 128 5.32 7.25 -3.59
CA GLY A 128 4.65 7.76 -2.39
C GLY A 128 3.17 7.41 -2.38
N ASN A 129 2.39 8.05 -1.51
CA ASN A 129 0.94 7.79 -1.41
C ASN A 129 0.25 7.99 -2.77
N ALA A 130 -0.38 6.94 -3.29
CA ALA A 130 -0.99 6.92 -4.62
C ALA A 130 -2.16 7.91 -4.79
N ALA A 131 -2.77 8.34 -3.68
CA ALA A 131 -3.83 9.36 -3.70
C ALA A 131 -3.30 10.80 -3.83
N THR A 132 -1.98 11.01 -3.72
CA THR A 132 -1.35 12.34 -3.83
C THR A 132 -1.09 12.71 -5.29
N ALA A 133 -1.33 13.98 -5.65
CA ALA A 133 -1.23 14.44 -7.04
C ALA A 133 0.19 14.36 -7.62
N THR A 134 1.21 14.59 -6.78
CA THR A 134 2.63 14.58 -7.17
C THR A 134 3.26 13.19 -7.19
N THR A 135 2.47 12.14 -6.95
CA THR A 135 2.98 10.76 -6.92
C THR A 135 3.18 10.24 -8.33
N GLU A 136 4.36 9.66 -8.54
CA GLU A 136 4.77 9.00 -9.78
C GLU A 136 4.40 7.51 -9.74
N PHE A 137 4.15 6.94 -10.92
CA PHE A 137 3.72 5.55 -11.09
C PHE A 137 4.67 4.82 -12.03
N THR A 138 4.93 3.55 -11.75
CA THR A 138 5.60 2.62 -12.69
C THR A 138 4.88 1.28 -12.73
N SER A 139 4.98 0.60 -13.86
CA SER A 139 4.62 -0.83 -14.02
C SER A 139 5.83 -1.64 -14.51
N ALA A 140 7.03 -1.06 -14.43
CA ALA A 140 8.28 -1.64 -14.91
C ALA A 140 9.11 -2.13 -13.70
N PRO A 141 9.34 -3.45 -13.53
CA PRO A 141 10.09 -3.99 -12.39
C PRO A 141 11.46 -3.33 -12.18
N GLU A 142 12.18 -3.07 -13.27
CA GLU A 142 13.51 -2.47 -13.29
C GLU A 142 13.52 -1.02 -12.77
N SER A 143 12.38 -0.34 -12.76
CA SER A 143 12.25 1.03 -12.25
C SER A 143 12.02 1.08 -10.74
N LEU A 144 11.74 -0.05 -10.07
CA LEU A 144 11.49 -0.06 -8.63
C LEU A 144 12.70 0.41 -7.82
N GLU A 145 13.91 0.01 -8.25
CA GLU A 145 15.15 0.36 -7.55
C GLU A 145 15.39 1.87 -7.51
N THR A 146 14.97 2.59 -8.55
CA THR A 146 15.18 4.04 -8.69
C THR A 146 13.98 4.87 -8.22
N LEU A 147 12.75 4.36 -8.37
CA LEU A 147 11.53 5.06 -8.00
C LEU A 147 11.34 5.12 -6.47
N VAL A 148 11.62 4.02 -5.77
CA VAL A 148 11.36 3.90 -4.33
C VAL A 148 12.59 4.34 -3.53
N ASP A 149 12.39 5.20 -2.54
CA ASP A 149 13.44 5.59 -1.60
C ASP A 149 13.69 4.47 -0.57
N TRP A 150 14.49 3.46 -0.94
CA TRP A 150 14.80 2.32 -0.06
C TRP A 150 15.45 2.70 1.27
N PRO A 151 16.44 3.61 1.32
CA PRO A 151 16.96 4.11 2.60
C PRO A 151 15.85 4.65 3.52
N LEU A 152 14.87 5.35 2.96
CA LEU A 152 13.73 5.84 3.72
C LEU A 152 12.74 4.73 4.09
N MET A 153 12.59 3.65 3.29
CA MET A 153 11.78 2.47 3.65
C MET A 153 12.38 1.67 4.81
N ASP A 154 13.71 1.64 4.92
CA ASP A 154 14.43 0.99 6.01
C ASP A 154 14.56 1.86 7.27
N ALA A 155 14.33 3.17 7.14
CA ALA A 155 14.47 4.11 8.26
C ALA A 155 13.42 3.87 9.36
N GLU A 156 13.84 4.00 10.63
CA GLU A 156 12.92 4.01 11.77
C GLU A 156 12.09 5.31 11.83
N ARG A 157 12.69 6.42 11.39
CA ARG A 157 12.08 7.76 11.39
C ARG A 157 11.92 8.29 9.98
N TRP A 158 10.70 8.69 9.68
CA TRP A 158 10.28 9.17 8.36
C TRP A 158 9.67 10.58 8.42
N ASN A 159 9.79 11.27 9.57
CA ASN A 159 9.31 12.64 9.70
C ASN A 159 10.00 13.55 8.67
N ASN A 160 9.23 14.49 8.13
CA ASN A 160 9.77 15.56 7.30
C ASN A 160 10.84 16.33 8.08
N THR A 161 11.85 16.78 7.35
CA THR A 161 12.90 17.68 7.84
C THR A 161 12.87 18.97 7.03
N GLN A 162 13.65 19.96 7.46
CA GLN A 162 13.78 21.20 6.70
C GLN A 162 14.41 20.97 5.32
N ASP A 163 15.41 20.09 5.25
CA ASP A 163 16.13 19.77 4.01
C ASP A 163 15.37 18.78 3.12
N ASP A 164 14.43 18.02 3.71
CA ASP A 164 13.66 16.98 3.01
C ASP A 164 12.21 16.95 3.53
N PRO A 165 11.35 17.81 2.96
CA PRO A 165 9.98 18.01 3.43
C PRO A 165 8.97 16.99 2.88
N ASP A 166 9.40 16.00 2.08
CA ASP A 166 8.50 15.06 1.40
C ASP A 166 8.65 13.60 1.90
N ARG A 167 9.45 13.40 2.95
CA ARG A 167 9.74 12.07 3.53
C ARG A 167 8.47 11.32 3.94
N GLN A 168 7.49 11.99 4.55
CA GLN A 168 6.26 11.31 4.96
C GLN A 168 5.45 10.78 3.77
N ARG A 169 5.39 11.55 2.66
CA ARG A 169 4.69 11.10 1.44
C ARG A 169 5.42 9.92 0.83
N ARG A 170 6.76 10.02 0.68
CA ARG A 170 7.58 8.96 0.08
C ARG A 170 7.55 7.69 0.92
N ARG A 171 7.51 7.79 2.26
CA ARG A 171 7.31 6.64 3.17
C ARG A 171 5.98 5.90 2.93
N LEU A 172 5.01 6.55 2.32
CA LEU A 172 3.75 5.92 1.91
C LEU A 172 3.80 5.38 0.47
N ALA A 173 4.99 5.11 -0.09
CA ALA A 173 5.15 4.40 -1.35
C ALA A 173 4.41 3.05 -1.32
N GLU A 174 3.74 2.72 -2.41
CA GLU A 174 2.83 1.57 -2.50
C GLU A 174 3.20 0.67 -3.67
N PHE A 175 3.09 -0.64 -3.46
CA PHE A 175 2.92 -1.63 -4.50
C PHE A 175 1.42 -1.96 -4.58
N LEU A 176 0.80 -1.71 -5.72
CA LEU A 176 -0.63 -1.76 -5.94
C LEU A 176 -0.95 -2.90 -6.90
N VAL A 177 -1.66 -3.93 -6.42
CA VAL A 177 -2.15 -5.03 -7.26
C VAL A 177 -3.54 -4.69 -7.78
N HIS A 178 -3.76 -4.77 -9.08
CA HIS A 178 -5.05 -4.46 -9.69
C HIS A 178 -6.07 -5.59 -9.43
N GLY A 179 -7.26 -5.23 -8.95
CA GLY A 179 -8.30 -6.19 -8.59
C GLY A 179 -8.03 -6.95 -7.29
N PRO A 180 -8.78 -8.03 -7.02
CA PRO A 180 -8.63 -8.82 -5.80
C PRO A 180 -7.30 -9.57 -5.77
N PHE A 181 -6.58 -9.50 -4.65
CA PHE A 181 -5.28 -10.18 -4.51
C PHE A 181 -5.45 -11.58 -3.89
N PRO A 182 -5.06 -12.67 -4.58
CA PRO A 182 -5.27 -14.03 -4.07
C PRO A 182 -4.38 -14.35 -2.86
N CYS A 183 -4.99 -14.86 -1.79
CA CYS A 183 -4.33 -15.38 -0.60
C CYS A 183 -4.43 -16.91 -0.60
N ARG A 184 -3.29 -17.59 -0.81
CA ARG A 184 -3.22 -19.06 -0.81
C ARG A 184 -2.87 -19.62 0.55
#